data_AF-A0A914Q2J1-F1
#
_entry.id   AF-A0A914Q2J1-F1
#
_cell.length_a   1.000
_cell.length_b   1.000
_cell.length_c   1.000
_cell.angle_alpha   90.00
_cell.angle_beta   90.00
_cell.angle_gamma   90.00
#
_symmetry.space_group_name_H-M   'P 1'
#
loop_
_entity.id
_entity.type
_entity.pdbx_description
1 polymer ?
#
loop_
_entity_poly.entity_id
_entity_poly.type
_entity_poly.pdbx_seq_one_letter_code
_entity_poly.pdbx_strand_id
1 'polypeptide(L)'
;MLLLSALSPAELKTFTLSELLFLPLTVEHPELQQTYFLAGITFHLPNHFVCALRYNNGWMLYDGLKETVAKTLPNVLKSIAEQKGMLGAIVYLRQD
;
A
#
# COMPACT_ATOMS: atom_id res chain seq x y z
N MET A 1 13.88 3.88 4.15
CA MET A 1 13.18 3.20 3.03
C MET A 1 13.14 1.73 3.37
N LEU A 2 11.99 1.22 3.85
CA LEU A 2 11.84 -0.20 4.20
C LEU A 2 11.33 -0.93 2.97
N LEU A 3 12.18 -1.78 2.39
CA LEU A 3 11.83 -2.68 1.29
C LEU A 3 11.23 -3.94 1.91
N LEU A 4 9.90 -4.10 1.80
CA LEU A 4 9.25 -5.38 2.06
C LEU A 4 9.15 -6.13 0.72
N SER A 5 9.55 -7.39 0.74
CA SER A 5 9.51 -8.30 -0.41
C SER A 5 8.20 -8.18 -1.20
N ALA A 6 8.30 -8.09 -2.53
CA ALA A 6 7.17 -7.91 -3.43
C ALA A 6 6.09 -8.97 -3.19
N LEU A 7 4.91 -8.57 -2.69
CA LEU A 7 3.77 -9.45 -2.54
C LEU A 7 3.18 -9.77 -3.92
N SER A 8 2.94 -11.04 -4.17
CA SER A 8 2.29 -11.55 -5.38
C SER A 8 0.80 -11.20 -5.41
N PRO A 9 0.13 -11.31 -6.58
CA PRO A 9 -1.30 -11.02 -6.70
C PRO A 9 -2.19 -11.96 -5.87
N ALA A 10 -1.72 -13.18 -5.58
CA ALA A 10 -2.46 -14.12 -4.74
C ALA A 10 -2.46 -13.67 -3.27
N GLU A 11 -1.31 -13.21 -2.78
CA GLU A 11 -1.14 -12.72 -1.41
C GLU A 11 -1.93 -11.42 -1.19
N LEU A 12 -1.97 -10.51 -2.18
CA LEU A 12 -2.76 -9.27 -2.09
C LEU A 12 -4.27 -9.50 -1.88
N LYS A 13 -4.81 -10.64 -2.32
CA LYS A 13 -6.24 -10.97 -2.13
C LYS A 13 -6.57 -11.39 -0.71
N THR A 14 -5.59 -11.92 0.01
CA THR A 14 -5.76 -12.48 1.35
C THR A 14 -5.29 -11.54 2.45
N PHE A 15 -4.49 -10.52 2.11
CA PHE A 15 -4.00 -9.54 3.08
C PHE A 15 -5.13 -8.73 3.70
N THR A 16 -5.17 -8.73 5.02
CA THR A 16 -6.01 -7.86 5.83
C THR A 16 -5.35 -6.48 6.00
N LEU A 17 -6.16 -5.47 6.27
CA LEU A 17 -5.69 -4.12 6.55
C LEU A 17 -4.67 -4.10 7.70
N SER A 18 -4.91 -4.92 8.71
CA SER A 18 -4.04 -5.11 9.87
C SER A 18 -2.69 -5.69 9.44
N GLU A 19 -2.66 -6.72 8.61
CA GLU A 19 -1.40 -7.32 8.14
C GLU A 19 -0.57 -6.35 7.29
N LEU A 20 -1.19 -5.44 6.53
CA LEU A 20 -0.48 -4.38 5.81
C LEU A 20 0.04 -3.25 6.72
N LEU A 21 -0.73 -2.92 7.76
CA LEU A 21 -0.32 -1.92 8.74
C LEU A 21 0.80 -2.44 9.66
N PHE A 22 0.81 -3.75 9.90
CA PHE A 22 1.79 -4.45 10.74
C PHE A 22 2.79 -5.27 9.93
N LEU A 23 2.84 -5.10 8.60
CA LEU A 23 3.94 -5.62 7.78
C LEU A 23 5.20 -5.16 8.48
N PRO A 24 6.01 -6.09 8.99
CA PRO A 24 6.90 -5.77 10.06
C PRO A 24 7.85 -4.68 9.58
N LEU A 25 7.73 -3.50 10.18
CA LEU A 25 8.81 -2.53 10.25
C LEU A 25 9.89 -3.15 11.17
N THR A 26 10.29 -4.41 10.94
CA THR A 26 11.38 -5.09 11.64
C THR A 26 12.68 -4.58 11.05
N VAL A 27 12.95 -3.32 11.32
CA VAL A 27 14.32 -2.88 11.52
C VAL A 27 14.32 -2.49 12.99
N GLU A 28 15.13 -3.14 13.81
CA GLU A 28 15.39 -2.67 15.16
C GLU A 28 16.12 -1.32 15.08
N HIS A 29 15.41 -0.26 14.72
CA HIS A 29 15.91 1.10 14.75
C HIS A 29 15.29 1.78 15.96
N PRO A 30 16.07 2.41 16.86
CA PRO A 30 15.54 3.14 18.02
C PRO A 30 14.47 4.19 17.66
N GLU A 31 14.47 4.67 16.41
CA GLU A 31 13.49 5.62 15.86
C GLU A 31 12.15 4.98 15.46
N LEU A 32 12.02 3.65 15.48
CA LEU A 32 10.76 2.94 15.22
C LEU A 32 9.86 2.77 16.47
N GLN A 33 10.27 3.31 17.63
CA GLN A 33 9.34 3.54 18.76
C GLN A 33 8.28 4.60 18.45
N GLN A 34 8.42 5.32 17.32
CA GLN A 34 7.51 6.35 16.87
C GLN A 34 6.31 5.76 16.13
N THR A 35 5.15 6.40 16.25
CA THR A 35 3.94 5.97 15.53
C THR A 35 4.07 6.36 14.06
N TYR A 36 3.87 5.40 13.15
CA TYR A 36 3.88 5.65 11.71
C TYR A 36 2.47 5.51 11.15
N PHE A 37 2.10 6.44 10.27
CA PHE A 37 0.86 6.42 9.54
C PHE A 37 1.10 5.93 8.12
N LEU A 38 0.37 4.89 7.70
CA LEU A 38 0.36 4.44 6.32
C LEU A 38 -0.25 5.54 5.42
N ALA A 39 0.59 6.13 4.57
CA ALA A 39 0.25 7.26 3.71
C ALA A 39 0.03 6.86 2.25
N GLY A 40 0.69 5.81 1.78
CA GLY A 40 0.55 5.39 0.39
C GLY A 40 1.09 4.00 0.09
N ILE A 41 0.66 3.45 -1.02
CA ILE A 41 1.15 2.18 -1.57
C ILE A 41 1.30 2.34 -3.08
N THR A 42 2.39 1.83 -3.64
CA THR A 42 2.58 1.69 -5.09
C THR A 42 2.45 0.23 -5.48
N PHE A 43 1.95 -0.01 -6.68
CA PHE A 43 1.72 -1.33 -7.25
C PHE A 43 2.32 -1.40 -8.65
N HIS A 44 2.92 -2.54 -8.96
CA HIS A 44 3.43 -2.85 -10.29
C HIS A 44 2.39 -3.70 -11.04
N LEU A 45 1.80 -3.16 -12.10
CA LEU A 45 0.97 -3.91 -13.05
C LEU A 45 1.84 -4.32 -14.26
N PRO A 46 1.41 -5.28 -15.10
CA PRO A 46 2.25 -5.79 -16.18
C PRO A 46 2.85 -4.74 -17.13
N ASN A 47 2.22 -3.57 -17.29
CA ASN A 47 2.63 -2.55 -18.26
C ASN A 47 2.78 -1.13 -17.67
N HIS A 48 2.46 -0.91 -16.40
CA HIS A 48 2.45 0.41 -15.78
C HIS A 48 2.41 0.32 -14.25
N PHE A 49 2.52 1.48 -13.60
CA PHE A 49 2.43 1.61 -12.15
C PHE A 49 1.12 2.28 -11.74
N VAL A 50 0.58 1.81 -10.62
CA VAL A 50 -0.58 2.40 -9.97
C VAL A 50 -0.19 2.78 -8.55
N CYS A 51 -0.65 3.93 -8.07
CA CYS A 51 -0.43 4.31 -6.67
C CYS A 51 -1.75 4.60 -5.97
N ALA A 52 -1.83 4.19 -4.72
CA ALA A 52 -2.93 4.50 -3.82
C ALA A 52 -2.39 5.39 -2.72
N LEU A 53 -2.89 6.62 -2.63
CA LEU A 53 -2.53 7.57 -1.58
C LEU A 53 -3.71 7.77 -0.65
N ARG A 54 -3.43 7.90 0.64
CA ARG A 54 -4.46 8.19 1.63
C ARG A 54 -4.97 9.61 1.40
N TYR A 55 -6.28 9.77 1.29
CA TYR A 55 -6.93 11.05 1.01
C TYR A 55 -8.18 11.18 1.89
N ASN A 56 -8.16 12.14 2.83
CA ASN A 56 -9.17 12.29 3.87
C ASN A 56 -9.45 10.95 4.59
N ASN A 57 -10.72 10.52 4.66
CA ASN A 57 -11.15 9.27 5.27
C ASN A 57 -11.10 8.06 4.32
N GLY A 58 -10.46 8.19 3.16
CA GLY A 58 -10.41 7.16 2.13
C GLY A 58 -9.08 7.13 1.39
N TRP A 59 -9.13 6.71 0.13
CA TRP A 59 -7.97 6.51 -0.72
C TRP A 59 -8.21 7.12 -2.09
N MET A 60 -7.17 7.72 -2.67
CA MET A 60 -7.13 8.13 -4.06
C MET A 60 -6.25 7.14 -4.82
N LEU A 61 -6.80 6.50 -5.84
CA LEU A 61 -6.08 5.64 -6.76
C LEU A 61 -5.67 6.44 -8.00
N TYR A 62 -4.40 6.41 -8.33
CA TYR A 62 -3.84 6.99 -9.55
C TYR A 62 -3.36 5.86 -10.46
N ASP A 63 -4.00 5.76 -11.61
CA ASP A 63 -3.71 4.79 -12.65
C ASP A 63 -3.37 5.55 -13.94
N GLY A 64 -2.08 5.84 -14.13
CA GLY A 64 -1.60 6.75 -15.17
C GLY A 64 -2.20 8.15 -15.00
N LEU A 65 -3.04 8.58 -15.95
CA LEU A 65 -3.74 9.87 -15.92
C LEU A 65 -5.13 9.81 -15.27
N LYS A 66 -5.56 8.62 -14.83
CA LYS A 66 -6.88 8.41 -14.24
C LYS A 66 -6.81 8.46 -12.73
N GLU A 67 -7.66 9.29 -12.14
CA GLU A 67 -7.85 9.39 -10.70
C GLU A 67 -9.17 8.73 -10.31
N THR A 68 -9.18 7.94 -9.23
CA THR A 68 -10.40 7.29 -8.73
C THR A 68 -10.42 7.31 -7.21
N VAL A 69 -11.50 7.85 -6.64
CA VAL A 69 -11.72 7.82 -5.19
C VAL A 69 -12.16 6.42 -4.78
N ALA A 70 -11.34 5.75 -3.99
CA ALA A 70 -11.65 4.49 -3.35
C ALA A 70 -12.02 4.71 -1.88
N LYS A 71 -13.16 4.13 -1.47
CA LYS A 71 -13.66 4.34 -0.09
C LYS A 71 -12.82 3.62 0.96
N THR A 72 -12.17 2.50 0.61
CA THR A 72 -11.41 1.69 1.57
C THR A 72 -10.19 1.05 0.90
N LEU A 73 -9.13 0.84 1.68
CA LEU A 73 -7.91 0.17 1.21
C LEU A 73 -8.14 -1.28 0.75
N PRO A 74 -8.97 -2.12 1.41
CA PRO A 74 -9.22 -3.48 0.94
C PRO A 74 -9.82 -3.52 -0.48
N ASN A 75 -10.66 -2.54 -0.83
CA ASN A 75 -11.21 -2.43 -2.18
C ASN A 75 -10.12 -2.10 -3.21
N VAL A 76 -9.14 -1.26 -2.83
CA VAL A 76 -7.97 -0.98 -3.67
C VAL A 76 -7.16 -2.25 -3.90
N LEU A 77 -6.78 -2.95 -2.83
CA LEU A 77 -5.96 -4.18 -2.92
C LEU A 77 -6.63 -5.24 -3.79
N LYS A 78 -7.93 -5.45 -3.61
CA LYS A 78 -8.72 -6.39 -4.41
C LYS A 78 -8.71 -6.01 -5.90
N SER A 79 -8.93 -4.74 -6.23
CA SER A 79 -8.92 -4.24 -7.61
C SER A 79 -7.54 -4.43 -8.27
N ILE A 80 -6.45 -4.16 -7.54
CA ILE A 80 -5.09 -4.38 -8.05
C ILE A 80 -4.82 -5.87 -8.27
N ALA A 81 -5.23 -6.72 -7.33
CA ALA A 81 -5.00 -8.17 -7.42
C ALA A 81 -5.80 -8.82 -8.57
N GLU A 82 -7.00 -8.32 -8.87
CA GLU A 82 -7.79 -8.73 -10.05
C GLU A 82 -7.06 -8.40 -11.37
N GLN A 83 -6.31 -7.30 -11.39
CA GLN A 83 -5.48 -6.88 -12.52
C GLN A 83 -4.10 -7.54 -12.56
N LYS A 84 -3.86 -8.55 -11.70
CA LYS A 84 -2.56 -9.22 -11.54
C LYS A 84 -1.43 -8.27 -11.14
N GLY A 85 -1.75 -7.16 -10.47
CA GLY A 85 -0.75 -6.25 -9.93
C GLY A 85 -0.04 -6.85 -8.71
N MET A 86 1.19 -6.42 -8.49
CA MET A 86 2.04 -6.80 -7.36
C MET A 86 2.31 -5.58 -6.48
N LEU A 87 2.62 -5.81 -5.19
CA LEU A 87 3.05 -4.73 -4.31
C LEU A 87 4.41 -4.19 -4.78
N GLY A 88 4.52 -2.87 -4.94
CA GLY A 88 5.77 -2.18 -5.22
C GLY A 88 6.45 -1.69 -3.95
N ALA A 89 5.94 -0.58 -3.40
CA ALA A 89 6.48 0.05 -2.20
C ALA A 89 5.34 0.56 -1.29
N ILE A 90 5.60 0.57 0.01
CA ILE A 90 4.71 1.12 1.02
C ILE A 90 5.35 2.40 1.58
N VAL A 91 4.56 3.46 1.65
CA VAL A 91 4.96 4.77 2.17
C VAL A 91 4.31 4.98 3.53
N TYR A 92 5.16 5.12 4.54
CA TYR A 92 4.77 5.50 5.88
C TYR A 92 5.24 6.95 6.13
N LEU A 93 4.38 7.75 6.75
CA LEU A 93 4.73 9.05 7.30
C LEU A 93 4.88 8.92 8.81
N ARG A 94 5.90 9.55 9.36
CA ARG A 94 6.07 9.66 10.80
C ARG A 94 4.94 10.55 11.36
N GLN A 95 4.31 10.10 12.43
CA GLN A 95 3.42 10.92 13.24
C GLN A 95 4.27 11.57 14.34
N ASP A 96 4.42 12.89 14.26
CA ASP A 96 5.06 13.74 15.25
C ASP A 96 4.10 14.19 16.36
#